data_AF-A0A5J5HUT9-F1
#
_entry.id   AF-A0A5J5HUT9-F1
#
_cell.length_a   1.000
_cell.length_b   1.000
_cell.length_c   1.000
_cell.angle_alpha   90.00
_cell.angle_beta   90.00
_cell.angle_gamma   90.00
#
_symmetry.space_group_name_H-M   'P 1'
#
loop_
_entity.id
_entity.type
_entity.pdbx_description
1 polymer ?
#
loop_
_entity_poly.entity_id
_entity_poly.type
_entity_poly.pdbx_seq_one_letter_code
_entity_poly.pdbx_strand_id
1 'polypeptide(L)'
;MLTAGIILGIMTIPFISSVMRDVFQAVPPALRESAFALGATPWEVVRKVTIPHTRSAVIGAIFLGFGRALGETMAVTFVLGNAHDFSVSLLMPGNSIAAAIANEFTEADSAIYLSALIALGFLLFVVTFIVLAIAKLMLVRVERKAR
;
A
#
# COMPACT_ATOMS: atom_id res chain seq x y z
N MET A 1 -6.75 -13.56 10.63
CA MET A 1 -6.26 -12.27 10.05
C MET A 1 -4.73 -12.09 10.14
N LEU A 2 -4.08 -12.50 11.24
CA LEU A 2 -2.64 -12.32 11.46
C LEU A 2 -1.77 -12.90 10.32
N THR A 3 -2.07 -14.13 9.88
CA THR A 3 -1.37 -14.83 8.79
C THR A 3 -1.44 -14.06 7.47
N ALA A 4 -2.64 -13.59 7.10
CA ALA A 4 -2.85 -12.77 5.91
C ALA A 4 -2.03 -11.47 5.97
N GLY A 5 -1.97 -10.81 7.12
CA GLY A 5 -1.16 -9.60 7.31
C GLY A 5 0.35 -9.84 7.16
N ILE A 6 0.87 -10.96 7.69
CA ILE A 6 2.28 -11.31 7.54
C ILE A 6 2.63 -11.55 6.07
N ILE A 7 1.80 -12.31 5.35
CA ILE A 7 2.03 -12.60 3.93
C ILE A 7 1.99 -11.32 3.10
N LEU A 8 0.99 -10.46 3.32
CA LEU A 8 0.90 -9.16 2.66
C LEU A 8 2.14 -8.30 2.93
N GLY A 9 2.62 -8.29 4.17
CA GLY A 9 3.83 -7.57 4.57
C GLY A 9 5.04 -8.04 3.78
N ILE A 10 5.29 -9.35 3.76
CA ILE A 10 6.42 -9.95 3.03
C ILE A 10 6.34 -9.62 1.53
N MET A 11 5.14 -9.66 0.92
CA MET A 11 4.95 -9.34 -0.49
C MET A 11 5.13 -7.85 -0.81
N THR A 12 4.75 -6.96 0.11
CA THR A 12 4.77 -5.50 -0.12
C THR A 12 6.15 -4.90 0.12
N ILE A 13 6.98 -5.51 0.97
CA ILE A 13 8.36 -5.06 1.26
C ILE A 13 9.22 -4.85 0.00
N PRO A 14 9.35 -5.81 -0.96
CA PRO A 14 10.18 -5.61 -2.15
C PRO A 14 9.67 -4.47 -3.03
N PHE A 15 8.35 -4.31 -3.13
CA PHE A 15 7.73 -3.22 -3.88
C PHE A 15 8.07 -1.85 -3.26
N ILE A 16 7.81 -1.67 -1.95
CA ILE A 16 8.12 -0.41 -1.26
C ILE A 16 9.63 -0.13 -1.33
N SER A 17 10.47 -1.15 -1.17
CA SER A 17 11.93 -0.99 -1.21
C SER A 17 12.42 -0.51 -2.58
N SER A 18 11.80 -0.97 -3.67
CA SER A 18 12.10 -0.49 -5.03
C SER A 18 11.71 0.98 -5.18
N VAL A 19 10.49 1.34 -4.79
CA VAL A 19 10.00 2.72 -4.90
C VAL A 19 10.82 3.69 -4.03
N MET A 20 11.19 3.27 -2.81
CA MET A 20 12.02 4.09 -1.92
C MET A 20 13.42 4.34 -2.48
N ARG A 21 13.99 3.39 -3.24
CA ARG A 21 15.27 3.59 -3.91
C ARG A 21 15.20 4.74 -4.92
N ASP A 22 14.15 4.77 -5.73
CA ASP A 22 13.94 5.83 -6.72
C ASP A 22 13.73 7.19 -6.03
N VAL A 23 12.97 7.21 -4.93
CA VAL A 23 12.76 8.42 -4.11
C VAL A 23 14.07 8.97 -3.55
N PHE A 24 14.95 8.12 -3.03
CA PHE A 24 16.23 8.57 -2.47
C PHE A 24 17.26 8.93 -3.54
N GLN A 25 17.19 8.34 -4.74
CA GLN A 25 18.02 8.73 -5.88
C GLN A 25 17.63 10.10 -6.47
N ALA A 26 16.41 10.55 -6.25
CA ALA A 26 15.97 11.89 -6.63
C ALA A 26 16.63 13.03 -5.81
N VAL A 27 17.32 12.71 -4.70
CA VAL A 27 18.05 13.73 -3.92
C VAL A 27 19.33 14.13 -4.65
N PRO A 28 19.55 15.42 -4.92
CA PRO A 28 20.76 15.89 -5.59
C PRO A 28 22.03 15.40 -4.87
N PRO A 29 23.03 14.86 -5.61
CA PRO A 29 24.25 14.34 -5.00
C PRO A 29 25.03 15.43 -4.24
N ALA A 30 25.02 16.68 -4.73
CA ALA A 30 25.64 17.82 -4.08
C ALA A 30 25.18 18.04 -2.63
N LEU A 31 23.89 17.83 -2.32
CA LEU A 31 23.36 17.94 -0.95
C LEU A 31 23.93 16.86 -0.03
N ARG A 32 24.12 15.64 -0.54
CA ARG A 32 24.69 14.52 0.24
C ARG A 32 26.19 14.69 0.43
N GLU A 33 26.90 15.05 -0.63
CA GLU A 33 28.35 15.27 -0.62
C GLU A 33 28.74 16.44 0.30
N SER A 34 27.96 17.53 0.29
CA SER A 34 28.14 18.64 1.22
C SER A 34 27.97 18.20 2.68
N ALA A 35 26.99 17.34 2.96
CA ALA A 35 26.80 16.81 4.31
C ALA A 35 27.97 15.91 4.75
N PHE A 36 28.50 15.08 3.85
CA PHE A 36 29.72 14.30 4.12
C PHE A 36 30.96 15.20 4.31
N ALA A 37 31.09 16.28 3.54
CA ALA A 37 32.19 17.25 3.68
C ALA A 37 32.17 17.99 5.03
N LEU A 38 30.99 18.14 5.64
CA LEU A 38 30.82 18.65 7.01
C LEU A 38 31.12 17.61 8.10
N GLY A 39 31.60 16.41 7.73
CA GLY A 39 31.91 15.33 8.66
C GLY A 39 30.72 14.51 9.12
N ALA A 40 29.56 14.61 8.45
CA ALA A 40 28.38 13.82 8.82
C ALA A 40 28.57 12.33 8.50
N THR A 41 28.08 11.48 9.40
CA THR A 41 28.07 10.02 9.18
C THR A 41 26.96 9.60 8.19
N PRO A 42 27.06 8.43 7.53
CA PRO A 42 26.01 7.96 6.61
C PRO A 42 24.60 7.94 7.23
N TRP A 43 24.52 7.59 8.52
CA TRP A 43 23.26 7.60 9.27
C TRP A 43 22.69 9.02 9.44
N GLU A 44 23.54 10.00 9.71
CA GLU A 44 23.14 11.39 9.84
C GLU A 44 22.71 11.99 8.51
N VAL A 45 23.41 11.69 7.41
CA VAL A 45 23.00 12.13 6.07
C VAL A 45 21.60 11.62 5.74
N VAL A 46 21.33 10.33 5.98
CA VAL A 46 19.99 9.77 5.74
C VAL A 46 18.95 10.45 6.62
N ARG A 47 19.18 10.56 7.93
CA ARG A 47 18.18 11.02 8.89
C ARG A 47 17.94 12.54 8.86
N LYS A 48 18.99 13.33 8.64
CA LYS A 48 18.96 14.81 8.71
C LYS A 48 18.85 15.48 7.33
N VAL A 49 19.24 14.81 6.25
CA VAL A 49 19.24 15.40 4.89
C VAL A 49 18.27 14.66 3.97
N THR A 50 18.51 13.39 3.69
CA THR A 50 17.75 12.61 2.70
C THR A 50 16.28 12.47 3.07
N ILE A 51 15.98 11.99 4.29
CA ILE A 51 14.59 11.78 4.74
C ILE A 51 13.82 13.11 4.75
N PRO A 52 14.28 14.20 5.41
CA PRO A 52 13.59 15.49 5.39
C PRO A 52 13.34 16.05 3.99
N HIS A 53 14.33 15.94 3.09
CA HIS A 53 14.21 16.41 1.71
C HIS A 53 13.19 15.61 0.90
N THR A 54 12.98 14.33 1.23
CA THR A 54 12.08 13.42 0.50
C THR A 54 10.79 13.08 1.24
N ARG A 55 10.48 13.76 2.36
CA ARG A 55 9.33 13.41 3.23
C ARG A 55 8.03 13.19 2.48
N SER A 56 7.68 14.10 1.58
CA SER A 56 6.45 14.02 0.79
C SER A 56 6.45 12.83 -0.18
N ALA A 57 7.60 12.50 -0.77
CA ALA A 57 7.75 11.35 -1.66
C ALA A 57 7.75 10.02 -0.90
N VAL A 58 8.38 9.96 0.29
CA VAL A 58 8.32 8.81 1.20
C VAL A 58 6.88 8.51 1.61
N ILE A 59 6.12 9.55 1.99
CA ILE A 59 4.69 9.39 2.33
C ILE A 59 3.91 8.87 1.11
N GLY A 60 4.14 9.43 -0.08
CA GLY A 60 3.52 8.95 -1.32
C GLY A 60 3.84 7.49 -1.65
N ALA A 61 5.10 7.07 -1.44
CA ALA A 61 5.55 5.69 -1.63
C ALA A 61 4.89 4.71 -0.64
N ILE A 62 4.67 5.12 0.61
CA ILE A 62 3.92 4.33 1.60
C ILE A 62 2.46 4.16 1.16
N PHE A 63 1.79 5.25 0.74
CA PHE A 63 0.41 5.16 0.25
C PHE A 63 0.29 4.32 -1.03
N LEU A 64 1.29 4.37 -1.91
CA LEU A 64 1.34 3.52 -3.11
C LEU A 64 1.49 2.03 -2.73
N GLY A 65 2.37 1.72 -1.76
CA GLY A 65 2.51 0.38 -1.21
C GLY A 65 1.25 -0.14 -0.55
N PHE A 66 0.55 0.72 0.20
CA PHE A 66 -0.74 0.39 0.82
C PHE A 66 -1.82 0.12 -0.23
N GLY A 67 -1.92 0.96 -1.26
CA GLY A 67 -2.83 0.73 -2.39
C GLY A 67 -2.55 -0.60 -3.09
N ARG A 68 -1.28 -0.98 -3.24
CA ARG A 68 -0.91 -2.28 -3.78
C ARG A 68 -1.33 -3.43 -2.86
N ALA A 69 -1.07 -3.32 -1.56
CA ALA A 69 -1.45 -4.33 -0.58
C ALA A 69 -2.98 -4.55 -0.53
N LEU A 70 -3.78 -3.48 -0.63
CA LEU A 70 -5.24 -3.58 -0.76
C LEU A 70 -5.67 -4.35 -2.01
N GLY A 71 -4.87 -4.27 -3.08
CA GLY A 71 -5.09 -4.98 -4.33
C GLY A 71 -4.59 -6.42 -4.34
N GLU A 72 -3.87 -6.89 -3.32
CA GLU A 72 -3.36 -8.28 -3.22
C GLU A 72 -4.48 -9.24 -2.78
N THR A 73 -5.48 -9.36 -3.65
CA THR A 73 -6.76 -10.05 -3.41
C THR A 73 -6.62 -11.56 -3.30
N MET A 74 -5.80 -12.14 -4.17
CA MET A 74 -5.65 -13.60 -4.26
C MET A 74 -4.94 -14.16 -3.03
N ALA A 75 -3.87 -13.51 -2.57
CA ALA A 75 -3.14 -13.93 -1.37
C ALA A 75 -4.04 -13.93 -0.13
N VAL A 76 -4.87 -12.89 0.00
CA VAL A 76 -5.84 -12.72 1.09
C VAL A 76 -6.92 -13.81 1.04
N THR A 77 -7.46 -14.10 -0.15
CA THR A 77 -8.53 -15.09 -0.34
C THR A 77 -8.10 -16.51 0.07
N PHE A 78 -6.89 -16.93 -0.30
CA PHE A 78 -6.40 -18.28 0.04
C PHE A 78 -6.09 -18.48 1.52
N VAL A 79 -5.89 -17.40 2.29
CA VAL A 79 -5.34 -17.48 3.67
C VAL A 79 -6.38 -17.14 4.74
N LEU A 80 -7.39 -16.33 4.43
CA LEU A 80 -8.35 -15.84 5.42
C LEU A 80 -9.46 -16.84 5.82
N GLY A 81 -9.71 -17.87 5.02
CA GLY A 81 -10.61 -18.97 5.38
C GLY A 81 -12.11 -18.70 5.26
N ASN A 82 -12.51 -17.58 4.66
CA ASN A 82 -13.89 -17.24 4.28
C ASN A 82 -14.96 -17.37 5.40
N ALA A 83 -14.64 -16.92 6.61
CA ALA A 83 -15.61 -16.91 7.72
C ALA A 83 -16.33 -15.56 7.84
N HIS A 84 -17.65 -15.61 8.00
CA HIS A 84 -18.52 -14.44 8.17
C HIS A 84 -18.75 -14.03 9.64
N ASP A 85 -18.22 -14.81 10.58
CA ASP A 85 -18.36 -14.53 11.99
C ASP A 85 -17.47 -13.35 12.42
N PHE A 86 -18.08 -12.33 13.03
CA PHE A 86 -17.36 -11.22 13.61
C PHE A 86 -16.68 -11.64 14.91
N SER A 87 -15.40 -11.99 14.81
CA SER A 87 -14.53 -12.20 15.97
C SER A 87 -13.45 -11.13 16.05
N VAL A 88 -13.23 -10.61 17.26
CA VAL A 88 -12.15 -9.65 17.56
C VAL A 88 -10.77 -10.34 17.65
N SER A 89 -10.73 -11.68 17.72
CA SER A 89 -9.48 -12.44 17.79
C SER A 89 -8.74 -12.44 16.45
N LEU A 90 -7.47 -11.99 16.46
CA LEU A 90 -6.59 -11.92 15.28
C LEU A 90 -6.29 -13.30 14.65
N LEU A 91 -6.44 -14.36 15.43
CA LEU A 91 -6.19 -15.75 15.03
C LEU A 91 -7.41 -16.40 14.37
N MET A 92 -8.61 -15.83 14.50
CA MET A 92 -9.78 -16.38 13.85
C MET A 92 -9.76 -16.12 12.33
N PRO A 93 -10.41 -17.01 11.55
CA PRO A 93 -10.66 -16.77 10.14
C PRO A 93 -11.58 -15.56 9.99
N GLY A 94 -11.54 -14.91 8.84
CA GLY A 94 -12.39 -13.76 8.54
C GLY A 94 -12.66 -13.67 7.05
N ASN A 95 -13.43 -12.66 6.64
CA ASN A 95 -13.70 -12.39 5.24
C ASN A 95 -13.25 -10.97 4.88
N SER A 96 -12.77 -10.79 3.65
CA SER A 96 -12.48 -9.47 3.08
C SER A 96 -13.46 -9.20 1.95
N ILE A 97 -13.82 -7.95 1.69
CA ILE A 97 -14.76 -7.58 0.60
C ILE A 97 -14.34 -8.25 -0.72
N ALA A 98 -13.05 -8.32 -0.97
CA ALA A 98 -12.52 -8.82 -2.21
C ALA A 98 -12.43 -10.37 -2.25
N ALA A 99 -12.23 -11.02 -1.10
CA ALA A 99 -12.35 -12.48 -0.96
C ALA A 99 -13.82 -12.94 -1.04
N ALA A 100 -14.76 -12.17 -0.49
CA ALA A 100 -16.19 -12.40 -0.63
C ALA A 100 -16.59 -12.39 -2.11
N ILE A 101 -16.17 -11.36 -2.86
CA ILE A 101 -16.41 -11.30 -4.31
C ILE A 101 -15.75 -12.49 -5.03
N ALA A 102 -14.51 -12.86 -4.69
CA ALA A 102 -13.82 -13.96 -5.38
C ALA A 102 -14.46 -15.34 -5.15
N ASN A 103 -14.93 -15.61 -3.92
CA ASN A 103 -15.50 -16.92 -3.56
C ASN A 103 -16.99 -17.02 -3.86
N GLU A 104 -17.75 -15.94 -3.62
CA GLU A 104 -19.22 -15.99 -3.61
C GLU A 104 -19.84 -15.57 -4.94
N PHE A 105 -19.08 -14.94 -5.84
CA PHE A 105 -19.60 -14.53 -7.15
C PHE A 105 -20.01 -15.71 -8.03
N THR A 106 -19.34 -16.85 -7.91
CA THR A 106 -19.69 -18.09 -8.62
C THR A 106 -20.86 -18.84 -8.00
N GLU A 107 -21.17 -18.58 -6.73
CA GLU A 107 -22.19 -19.28 -5.93
C GLU A 107 -23.49 -18.45 -5.82
N ALA A 108 -23.55 -17.32 -6.51
CA ALA A 108 -24.63 -16.35 -6.43
C ALA A 108 -25.86 -16.74 -7.27
N ASP A 109 -26.75 -17.57 -6.71
CA ASP A 109 -27.95 -18.07 -7.39
C ASP A 109 -29.13 -17.06 -7.44
N SER A 110 -29.13 -16.01 -6.62
CA SER A 110 -30.23 -15.04 -6.56
C SER A 110 -29.85 -13.66 -7.12
N ALA A 111 -30.80 -13.03 -7.84
CA ALA A 111 -30.60 -11.70 -8.44
C ALA A 111 -30.25 -10.62 -7.40
N ILE A 112 -30.80 -10.72 -6.18
CA ILE A 112 -30.52 -9.80 -5.08
C ILE A 112 -29.07 -9.97 -4.61
N TYR A 113 -28.60 -11.20 -4.45
CA TYR A 113 -27.25 -11.46 -3.97
C TYR A 113 -26.17 -11.05 -5.00
N LEU A 114 -26.41 -11.31 -6.29
CA LEU A 114 -25.56 -10.82 -7.37
C LEU A 114 -25.49 -9.28 -7.38
N SER A 115 -26.63 -8.60 -7.20
CA SER A 115 -26.66 -7.13 -7.13
C SER A 115 -25.87 -6.57 -5.93
N ALA A 116 -25.89 -7.28 -4.79
CA ALA A 116 -25.12 -6.90 -3.60
C ALA A 116 -23.60 -7.07 -3.82
N LEU A 117 -23.17 -8.16 -4.47
CA LEU A 117 -21.76 -8.39 -4.81
C LEU A 117 -21.24 -7.34 -5.81
N ILE A 118 -22.05 -6.95 -6.80
CA ILE A 118 -21.70 -5.85 -7.71
C ILE A 118 -21.57 -4.53 -6.95
N ALA A 119 -22.47 -4.24 -6.01
CA ALA A 119 -22.38 -3.04 -5.17
C ALA A 119 -21.12 -3.02 -4.30
N LEU A 120 -20.72 -4.17 -3.73
CA LEU A 120 -19.47 -4.33 -3.00
C LEU A 120 -18.25 -4.12 -3.91
N GLY A 121 -18.27 -4.64 -5.14
CA GLY A 121 -17.23 -4.41 -6.13
C GLY A 121 -17.10 -2.94 -6.52
N PHE A 122 -18.21 -2.24 -6.72
CA PHE A 122 -18.22 -0.81 -6.97
C PHE A 122 -17.65 -0.01 -5.79
N LEU A 123 -18.04 -0.35 -4.55
CA LEU A 123 -17.49 0.27 -3.34
C LEU A 123 -15.98 0.08 -3.25
N LEU A 124 -15.49 -1.14 -3.49
CA LEU A 124 -14.06 -1.44 -3.49
C LEU A 124 -13.31 -0.65 -4.58
N PHE A 125 -13.89 -0.54 -5.77
CA PHE A 125 -13.34 0.29 -6.85
C PHE A 125 -13.24 1.76 -6.44
N VAL A 126 -14.30 2.33 -5.86
CA VAL A 126 -14.29 3.75 -5.42
C VAL A 126 -13.22 3.99 -4.35
N VAL A 127 -13.13 3.11 -3.34
CA VAL A 127 -12.14 3.24 -2.27
C VAL A 127 -10.72 3.14 -2.82
N THR A 128 -10.44 2.13 -3.64
CA THR A 128 -9.11 1.94 -4.23
C THR A 128 -8.73 3.10 -5.17
N PHE A 129 -9.68 3.56 -6.00
CA PHE A 129 -9.47 4.71 -6.87
C PHE A 129 -9.11 5.97 -6.09
N ILE A 130 -9.84 6.29 -5.02
CA ILE A 130 -9.56 7.47 -4.18
C ILE A 130 -8.15 7.37 -3.57
N VAL A 131 -7.80 6.21 -3.01
CA VAL A 131 -6.49 6.00 -2.38
C VAL A 131 -5.36 6.15 -3.41
N LEU A 132 -5.47 5.49 -4.57
CA LEU A 132 -4.45 5.59 -5.63
C LEU A 132 -4.39 7.00 -6.24
N ALA A 133 -5.52 7.68 -6.41
CA ALA A 133 -5.57 9.05 -6.91
C ALA A 133 -4.85 10.02 -5.96
N ILE A 134 -5.12 9.92 -4.65
CA ILE A 134 -4.43 10.73 -3.64
C ILE A 134 -2.92 10.45 -3.66
N ALA A 135 -2.52 9.18 -3.63
CA ALA A 135 -1.11 8.79 -3.67
C ALA A 135 -0.39 9.37 -4.91
N LYS A 136 -1.01 9.24 -6.09
CA LYS A 136 -0.45 9.76 -7.35
C LYS A 136 -0.39 11.29 -7.37
N LEU A 137 -1.43 11.97 -6.91
CA LEU A 137 -1.45 13.44 -6.83
C LEU A 137 -0.38 13.98 -5.88
N MET A 138 -0.11 13.29 -4.77
CA MET A 138 0.98 13.65 -3.86
C MET A 138 2.34 13.57 -4.56
N LEU A 139 2.61 12.48 -5.29
CA LEU A 139 3.88 12.31 -6.02
C LEU A 139 4.09 13.40 -7.08
N VAL A 140 3.08 13.69 -7.91
CA VAL A 140 3.16 14.71 -8.96
C VAL A 140 3.42 16.12 -8.39
N ARG A 141 2.86 16.42 -7.20
CA ARG A 141 3.13 17.71 -6.52
C ARG A 141 4.58 17.85 -6.05
N VAL A 142 5.26 16.75 -5.75
CA VAL A 142 6.67 16.77 -5.35
C VAL A 142 7.57 17.01 -6.55
N GLU A 143 7.31 16.35 -7.69
CA GLU A 143 8.06 16.58 -8.94
C GLU A 143 7.98 18.05 -9.39
N ARG A 144 6.80 18.68 -9.26
CA ARG A 144 6.63 20.10 -9.59
C ARG A 144 7.35 21.07 -8.66
N LYS A 145 7.62 20.70 -7.41
CA LYS A 145 8.38 21.54 -6.47
C LYS A 145 9.90 21.36 -6.61
N ALA A 146 10.34 20.30 -7.27
CA ALA A 146 11.75 19.99 -7.50
C ALA A 146 12.29 20.57 -8.83
N ARG A 147 11.40 21.03 -9.72
CA ARG A 147 11.73 21.91 -10.86
C ARG A 147 11.66 23.37 -10.42
#